data_AF-A0A3M1SLE6-F1
#
_entry.id   AF-A0A3M1SLE6-F1
#
_cell.length_a   1.000
_cell.length_b   1.000
_cell.length_c   1.000
_cell.angle_alpha   90.00
_cell.angle_beta   90.00
_cell.angle_gamma   90.00
#
_symmetry.space_group_name_H-M   'P 1'
#
loop_
_entity.id
_entity.type
_entity.pdbx_description
1 polymer ?
#
loop_
_entity_poly.entity_id
_entity_poly.type
_entity_poly.pdbx_seq_one_letter_code
_entity_poly.pdbx_strand_id
1 'polypeptide(L)'
;DDNMRQNAANKLKLAGYSGDFPRNNPGSSPGVHNGCSIVGVSDDEQIIHDCDTNPGASGSAIFGLFDDGTFNIVGLHSGSATYGNGSVINRGVQVSHWSRQAREML
;
A
#
# COMPACT_ATOMS: atom_id res chain seq x y z
N ASP A 1 -3.90 -16.98 -2.26
CA ASP A 1 -2.57 -17.54 -2.07
C ASP A 1 -2.19 -17.33 -0.61
N ASP A 2 -2.18 -18.40 0.17
CA ASP A 2 -2.05 -18.35 1.64
C ASP A 2 -0.69 -17.82 2.11
N ASN A 3 0.29 -17.75 1.21
CA ASN A 3 1.61 -17.17 1.48
C ASN A 3 1.58 -15.66 1.78
N MET A 4 0.57 -14.91 1.33
CA MET A 4 0.47 -13.48 1.71
C MET A 4 -0.03 -13.26 3.14
N ARG A 5 -0.66 -14.27 3.76
CA ARG A 5 -1.25 -14.17 5.11
C ARG A 5 -0.23 -14.37 6.23
N GLN A 6 0.95 -14.90 5.94
CA GLN A 6 1.99 -15.13 6.95
C GLN A 6 3.23 -14.24 6.69
N ASN A 7 3.40 -13.23 7.55
CA ASN A 7 4.64 -12.46 7.76
C ASN A 7 5.16 -11.56 6.62
N ALA A 8 4.37 -10.56 6.23
CA ALA A 8 4.85 -9.38 5.49
C ALA A 8 5.43 -8.27 6.40
N ALA A 9 5.72 -8.56 7.67
CA ALA A 9 6.27 -7.59 8.62
C ALA A 9 7.62 -7.04 8.11
N ASN A 10 7.74 -5.72 7.98
CA ASN A 10 8.91 -4.97 7.50
C ASN A 10 9.39 -5.25 6.07
N LYS A 11 8.59 -5.94 5.24
CA LYS A 11 8.99 -6.32 3.87
C LYS A 11 8.33 -5.47 2.78
N LEU A 12 7.61 -4.40 3.14
CA LEU A 12 6.85 -3.63 2.17
C LEU A 12 7.46 -2.25 1.90
N LYS A 13 7.28 -1.83 0.65
CA LYS A 13 7.60 -0.49 0.18
C LYS A 13 6.38 0.09 -0.51
N LEU A 14 5.93 1.26 -0.08
CA LEU A 14 4.94 2.03 -0.83
C LEU A 14 5.68 3.08 -1.65
N ALA A 15 5.45 3.13 -2.96
CA ALA A 15 6.02 4.16 -3.82
C ALA A 15 4.91 4.97 -4.49
N GLY A 16 4.91 6.29 -4.27
CA GLY A 16 3.81 7.16 -4.64
C GLY A 16 4.17 8.63 -4.71
N TYR A 17 3.35 9.41 -5.44
CA TYR A 17 3.47 10.87 -5.52
C TYR A 17 2.63 11.51 -4.42
N SER A 18 3.12 11.48 -3.19
CA SER A 18 2.44 12.16 -2.08
C SER A 18 2.47 13.68 -2.27
N GLY A 19 1.35 14.34 -1.95
CA GLY A 19 1.21 15.79 -1.95
C GLY A 19 2.00 16.50 -0.85
N ASP A 20 2.68 15.75 0.03
CA ASP A 20 3.54 16.26 1.09
C ASP A 20 5.03 15.93 0.86
N PHE A 21 5.38 15.26 -0.24
CA PHE A 21 6.75 14.84 -0.54
C PHE A 21 7.19 15.17 -1.97
N PRO A 22 8.45 15.61 -2.17
CA PRO A 22 9.40 16.08 -1.16
C PRO A 22 8.97 17.44 -0.58
N ARG A 23 9.34 17.74 0.66
CA ARG A 23 8.88 18.93 1.42
C ARG A 23 9.11 20.26 0.67
N ASN A 24 10.15 20.34 -0.15
CA ASN A 24 10.53 21.51 -0.91
C ASN A 24 9.88 21.59 -2.31
N ASN A 25 9.22 20.52 -2.77
CA ASN A 25 8.47 20.51 -4.03
C ASN A 25 7.45 19.35 -4.03
N PRO A 26 6.34 19.47 -3.28
CA PRO A 26 5.46 18.33 -3.05
C PRO A 26 4.80 17.80 -4.33
N GLY A 27 4.67 16.48 -4.45
CA GLY A 27 4.12 15.81 -5.63
C GLY A 27 5.04 15.81 -6.86
N SER A 28 6.23 16.41 -6.80
CA SER A 28 7.13 16.51 -7.96
C SER A 28 7.99 15.26 -8.21
N SER A 29 8.15 14.40 -7.20
CA SER A 29 8.90 13.15 -7.31
C SER A 29 8.28 12.09 -6.39
N PRO A 30 8.29 10.81 -6.79
CA PRO A 30 7.73 9.75 -5.97
C PRO A 30 8.58 9.53 -4.71
N GLY A 31 7.92 9.46 -3.55
CA GLY A 31 8.53 9.05 -2.28
C GLY A 31 8.43 7.53 -2.10
N VAL A 32 9.41 6.93 -1.44
CA VAL A 32 9.36 5.52 -1.03
C VAL A 32 9.28 5.44 0.49
N HIS A 33 8.18 4.90 0.99
CA HIS A 33 8.03 4.61 2.43
C HIS A 33 8.61 3.22 2.68
N ASN A 34 9.68 3.15 3.48
CA ASN A 34 10.37 1.91 3.84
C ASN A 34 10.00 1.47 5.26
N GLY A 35 10.07 0.16 5.52
CA GLY A 35 9.88 -0.40 6.87
C GLY A 35 8.41 -0.50 7.29
N CYS A 36 7.50 -0.49 6.33
CA CYS A 36 6.08 -0.63 6.57
C CYS A 36 5.62 -2.08 6.37
N SER A 37 4.44 -2.40 6.89
CA SER A 37 3.88 -3.75 6.99
C SER A 37 2.39 -3.77 6.63
N ILE A 38 1.96 -4.90 6.06
CA ILE A 38 0.55 -5.27 6.05
C ILE A 38 0.22 -5.80 7.43
N VAL A 39 -0.69 -5.11 8.10
CA VAL A 39 -1.15 -5.46 9.45
C VAL A 39 -2.42 -6.30 9.41
N GLY A 40 -3.05 -6.43 8.24
CA GLY A 40 -4.20 -7.28 8.07
C GLY A 40 -4.68 -7.36 6.62
N VAL A 41 -5.47 -8.39 6.36
CA VAL A 41 -6.27 -8.53 5.15
C VAL A 41 -7.71 -8.69 5.59
N SER A 42 -8.58 -7.83 5.10
CA SER A 42 -10.02 -7.94 5.38
C SER A 42 -10.69 -8.94 4.43
N ASP A 43 -11.88 -9.39 4.82
CA ASP A 43 -12.66 -10.36 4.05
C ASP A 43 -13.14 -9.82 2.69
N ASP A 44 -13.21 -8.49 2.53
CA ASP A 44 -13.55 -7.80 1.29
C ASP A 44 -12.33 -7.49 0.40
N GLU A 45 -11.25 -8.28 0.52
CA GLU A 45 -10.03 -8.17 -0.27
C GLU A 45 -9.30 -6.82 -0.11
N GLN A 46 -9.52 -6.10 1.01
CA GLN A 46 -8.69 -4.93 1.33
C GLN A 46 -7.44 -5.35 2.09
N ILE A 47 -6.38 -4.58 1.85
CA ILE A 47 -5.13 -4.62 2.56
C ILE A 47 -5.20 -3.53 3.63
N ILE A 48 -4.99 -3.90 4.89
CA ILE A 48 -4.73 -2.93 5.95
C ILE A 48 -3.22 -2.86 6.16
N HIS A 49 -2.66 -1.67 6.10
CA HIS A 49 -1.23 -1.45 6.22
C HIS A 49 -0.93 -0.19 7.05
N ASP A 50 0.31 -0.12 7.55
CA ASP A 50 0.84 1.06 8.24
C ASP A 50 1.73 1.92 7.32
N CYS A 51 1.87 1.53 6.04
CA CYS A 51 2.46 2.41 5.02
C CYS A 51 1.56 3.63 4.81
N ASP A 52 2.16 4.75 4.39
CA ASP A 52 1.47 6.01 4.07
C ASP A 52 1.02 6.84 5.29
N THR A 53 1.80 7.85 5.65
CA THR A 53 1.37 8.88 6.63
C THR A 53 1.09 10.22 5.96
N ASN A 54 1.14 10.30 4.62
CA ASN A 54 1.24 11.57 3.90
C ASN A 54 0.14 11.70 2.82
N PRO A 55 -0.89 12.54 3.02
CA PRO A 55 -1.93 12.83 2.03
C PRO A 55 -1.47 12.86 0.56
N GLY A 56 -2.27 12.27 -0.33
CA GLY A 56 -2.08 12.35 -1.79
C GLY A 56 -1.44 11.15 -2.47
N ALA A 57 -1.08 10.08 -1.74
CA ALA A 57 -0.56 8.85 -2.34
C ALA A 57 -1.65 7.83 -2.75
N SER A 58 -2.94 8.21 -2.84
CA SER A 58 -3.99 7.35 -3.40
C SER A 58 -3.65 6.90 -4.84
N GLY A 59 -3.85 5.62 -5.13
CA GLY A 59 -3.47 4.99 -6.40
C GLY A 59 -2.03 4.47 -6.46
N SER A 60 -1.23 4.71 -5.43
CA SER A 60 0.17 4.26 -5.36
C SER A 60 0.29 2.75 -5.26
N ALA A 61 1.34 2.20 -5.86
CA ALA A 61 1.62 0.77 -5.78
C ALA A 61 2.23 0.40 -4.41
N ILE A 62 1.67 -0.63 -3.80
CA ILE A 62 2.22 -1.31 -2.63
C ILE A 62 3.08 -2.46 -3.15
N PHE A 63 4.38 -2.40 -2.89
CA PHE A 63 5.33 -3.44 -3.26
C PHE A 63 5.64 -4.34 -2.07
N GLY A 64 5.65 -5.65 -2.31
CA GLY A 64 6.22 -6.63 -1.40
C GLY A 64 7.59 -7.11 -1.86
N LEU A 65 8.53 -7.20 -0.93
CA LEU A 65 9.81 -7.88 -1.11
C LEU A 65 9.68 -9.34 -0.65
N PHE A 66 9.86 -10.27 -1.58
CA PHE A 66 9.79 -11.71 -1.32
C PHE A 66 11.16 -12.27 -0.93
N ASP A 67 11.19 -13.47 -0.34
CA ASP A 67 12.42 -14.09 0.17
C ASP A 67 13.46 -14.39 -0.92
N ASP A 68 13.02 -14.48 -2.17
CA ASP A 68 13.87 -14.62 -3.35
C ASP A 68 14.46 -13.29 -3.87
N GLY A 69 14.17 -12.18 -3.19
CA GLY A 69 14.63 -10.83 -3.55
C GLY A 69 13.78 -10.13 -4.60
N THR A 70 12.68 -10.74 -5.06
CA THR A 70 11.79 -10.11 -6.04
C THR A 70 10.89 -9.04 -5.41
N PHE A 71 10.58 -8.01 -6.19
CA PHE A 71 9.60 -6.99 -5.85
C PHE A 71 8.36 -7.17 -6.71
N ASN A 72 7.20 -7.42 -6.09
CA ASN A 72 5.92 -7.49 -6.80
C ASN A 72 4.93 -6.46 -6.25
N ILE A 73 4.06 -5.95 -7.12
CA ILE A 73 2.92 -5.14 -6.71
C ILE A 73 1.89 -6.07 -6.06
N VAL A 74 1.70 -5.91 -4.76
CA VAL A 74 0.77 -6.74 -3.97
C VAL A 74 -0.58 -6.07 -3.76
N GLY A 75 -0.66 -4.76 -4.00
CA GLY A 75 -1.90 -4.01 -3.99
C GLY A 75 -1.70 -2.55 -4.38
N LEU A 76 -2.80 -1.80 -4.34
CA LEU A 76 -2.82 -0.36 -4.62
C LEU A 76 -3.35 0.36 -3.39
N HIS A 77 -2.63 1.37 -2.90
CA HIS A 77 -3.12 2.20 -1.81
C HIS A 77 -4.39 2.95 -2.25
N SER A 78 -5.45 2.87 -1.45
CA SER A 78 -6.77 3.46 -1.76
C SER A 78 -7.10 4.65 -0.87
N GLY A 79 -6.59 4.68 0.36
CA GLY A 79 -6.74 5.84 1.25
C GLY A 79 -6.51 5.51 2.72
N SER A 80 -6.67 6.53 3.58
CA SER A 80 -6.48 6.44 5.03
C SER A 80 -7.79 6.64 5.80
N ALA A 81 -7.85 6.13 7.03
CA ALA A 81 -8.89 6.45 8.01
C ALA A 81 -8.26 6.80 9.34
N THR A 82 -8.72 7.91 9.91
CA THR A 82 -8.41 8.30 11.29
C THR A 82 -9.55 7.89 12.21
N TYR A 83 -9.23 7.18 13.28
CA TYR A 83 -10.19 6.80 14.32
C TYR A 83 -10.23 7.84 15.44
N GLY A 84 -11.29 7.82 16.26
CA GLY A 84 -11.50 8.78 17.35
C GLY A 84 -10.40 8.80 18.43
N ASN A 85 -9.55 7.77 18.49
CA ASN A 85 -8.36 7.69 19.35
C ASN A 85 -7.08 8.28 18.70
N GLY A 86 -7.18 8.84 17.49
CA GLY A 86 -6.06 9.40 16.73
C GLY A 86 -5.25 8.37 15.95
N SER A 87 -5.56 7.07 16.02
CA SER A 87 -4.85 6.07 15.22
C SER A 87 -5.25 6.19 13.75
N VAL A 88 -4.26 6.13 12.86
CA VAL A 88 -4.46 6.10 11.41
C VAL A 88 -4.27 4.69 10.91
N ILE A 89 -5.24 4.17 10.15
CA ILE A 89 -5.06 2.97 9.35
C ILE A 89 -5.02 3.35 7.88
N ASN A 90 -4.19 2.66 7.12
CA ASN A 90 -4.16 2.81 5.68
C ASN A 90 -4.73 1.57 5.02
N ARG A 91 -5.45 1.80 3.92
CA ARG A 91 -6.14 0.79 3.16
C ARG A 91 -5.60 0.73 1.75
N GLY A 92 -5.59 -0.47 1.20
CA GLY A 92 -5.31 -0.73 -0.19
C GLY A 92 -6.20 -1.82 -0.77
N VAL A 93 -6.25 -1.90 -2.09
CA VAL A 93 -6.95 -2.95 -2.85
C VAL A 93 -5.95 -4.04 -3.20
N GLN A 94 -6.26 -5.31 -2.90
CA GLN A 94 -5.39 -6.44 -3.22
C GLN A 94 -5.17 -6.64 -4.73
N VAL A 95 -4.02 -7.23 -5.07
CA VAL A 95 -3.67 -7.58 -6.44
C VAL A 95 -4.66 -8.51 -7.13
N SER A 96 -5.26 -9.46 -6.41
CA SER A 96 -6.32 -10.30 -6.95
C SER A 96 -7.53 -9.49 -7.41
N HIS A 97 -7.95 -8.54 -6.59
CA HIS A 97 -9.12 -7.72 -6.82
C HIS A 97 -8.91 -6.74 -7.99
N TRP A 98 -7.85 -5.92 -7.93
CA TRP A 98 -7.64 -4.91 -8.97
C TRP A 98 -7.28 -5.56 -10.31
N SER A 99 -6.52 -6.66 -10.33
CA SER A 99 -6.18 -7.33 -11.61
C SER A 99 -7.39 -7.98 -12.25
N ARG A 100 -8.35 -8.47 -11.46
CA ARG A 100 -9.63 -8.98 -11.96
C ARG A 100 -10.45 -7.86 -12.60
N GLN A 101 -10.62 -6.73 -11.91
CA GLN A 101 -11.33 -5.58 -12.43
C GLN A 101 -10.67 -5.02 -13.70
N ALA A 102 -9.33 -4.93 -13.73
CA ALA A 102 -8.60 -4.44 -14.90
C ALA A 102 -8.80 -5.31 -16.15
N ARG A 103 -8.92 -6.64 -15.99
CA ARG A 103 -9.21 -7.56 -17.10
C ARG A 103 -10.63 -7.41 -17.66
N GLU A 104 -11.57 -6.94 -16.86
CA GLU A 104 -12.97 -6.72 -17.29
C GLU A 104 -13.14 -5.41 -18.07
N MET A 105 -12.16 -4.50 -17.98
CA MET A 105 -12.17 -3.18 -18.64
C MET A 105 -11.50 -3.16 -20.03
N LEU A 106 -10.87 -4.26 -20.45
CA LEU A 106 -10.15 -4.42 -21.72
C LEU A 106 -10.84 -5.47 -22.59
#